data_AF-A0A442WP76-F1
#
_entry.id   AF-A0A442WP76-F1
#
_cell.length_a   1.000
_cell.length_b   1.000
_cell.length_c   1.000
_cell.angle_alpha   90.00
_cell.angle_beta   90.00
_cell.angle_gamma   90.00
#
_symmetry.space_group_name_H-M   'P 1'
#
loop_
_entity.id
_entity.type
_entity.pdbx_description
1 polymer ?
#
loop_
_entity_poly.entity_id
_entity_poly.type
_entity_poly.pdbx_seq_one_letter_code
_entity_poly.pdbx_strand_id
1 'polypeptide(L)'
;MSERHAGAPGQVKEVTSLANPLIKDIKALSLKKYRDQQNAFMAEGLKLVIDALDLGWSIRTLVFAKAGRGNAAVEKVAARTVAAGGTVLEVSEKVLVAITRRDNPQMVVGVFSQKFLPLKDIRAQDGDVWVALDRVRDPGNLGTVIRTVDAVGAKGIILVGETTDPFSVETVRATMGSIFAVPVTKATPEAFLAWRKSFPGLVAGTHLKGAVDYRSVDFSKGPVLLMMGNEQQGLPESLAESCDRLLRIPQSGRADSLNLAVATGIMLFEIRRGALKLAPEGA
;
A
#
# COMPACT_ATOMS: atom_id res chain seq x y z
N MET A 1 16.45 -25.66 -3.72
CA MET A 1 16.51 -25.05 -5.07
C MET A 1 15.13 -25.23 -5.67
N SER A 2 14.36 -24.16 -5.83
CA SER A 2 12.96 -24.22 -6.29
C SER A 2 12.92 -24.08 -7.81
N GLU A 3 12.38 -25.09 -8.49
CA GLU A 3 12.14 -25.10 -9.93
C GLU A 3 11.22 -23.94 -10.31
N ARG A 4 11.78 -22.90 -10.94
CA ARG A 4 10.97 -21.88 -11.61
C ARG A 4 10.29 -22.55 -12.80
N HIS A 5 8.97 -22.72 -12.72
CA HIS A 5 8.14 -23.03 -13.87
C HIS A 5 8.40 -21.99 -14.97
N ALA A 6 9.13 -22.39 -16.01
CA ALA A 6 9.29 -21.59 -17.21
C ALA A 6 7.98 -21.68 -18.01
N GLY A 7 7.04 -20.78 -17.71
CA GLY A 7 5.86 -20.57 -18.54
C GLY A 7 6.26 -20.12 -19.96
N ALA A 8 5.34 -20.25 -20.92
CA ALA A 8 5.55 -19.77 -22.28
C ALA A 8 5.98 -18.29 -22.26
N PRO A 9 6.94 -17.87 -23.12
CA PRO A 9 7.40 -16.50 -23.16
C PRO A 9 6.23 -15.55 -23.48
N GLY A 10 6.26 -14.37 -22.86
CA GLY A 10 5.27 -13.32 -23.08
C GLY A 10 5.22 -12.81 -24.52
N GLN A 11 4.29 -11.90 -24.81
CA GLN A 11 4.07 -11.37 -26.17
C GLN A 11 4.19 -9.84 -26.20
N VAL A 12 4.73 -9.29 -27.29
CA VAL A 12 4.73 -7.84 -27.57
C VAL A 12 3.67 -7.55 -28.62
N LYS A 13 2.81 -6.55 -28.38
CA LYS A 13 1.76 -6.12 -29.31
C LYS A 13 1.67 -4.61 -29.40
N GLU A 14 1.50 -4.11 -30.60
CA GLU A 14 1.14 -2.70 -30.81
C GLU A 14 -0.39 -2.56 -30.78
N VAL A 15 -0.91 -1.62 -29.99
CA VAL A 15 -2.37 -1.39 -29.85
C VAL A 15 -2.69 0.10 -29.89
N THR A 16 -3.41 0.51 -30.93
CA THR A 16 -3.82 1.90 -31.14
C THR A 16 -5.30 2.17 -30.87
N SER A 17 -6.13 1.12 -30.81
CA SER A 17 -7.59 1.23 -30.67
C SER A 17 -8.08 1.02 -29.23
N LEU A 18 -8.92 1.95 -28.76
CA LEU A 18 -9.64 1.83 -27.48
C LEU A 18 -10.67 0.68 -27.47
N ALA A 19 -11.05 0.17 -28.64
CA ALA A 19 -11.97 -0.96 -28.74
C ALA A 19 -11.30 -2.31 -28.47
N ASN A 20 -9.95 -2.36 -28.44
CA ASN A 20 -9.18 -3.56 -28.21
C ASN A 20 -9.55 -4.20 -26.85
N PRO A 21 -9.82 -5.52 -26.78
CA PRO A 21 -10.22 -6.19 -25.55
C PRO A 21 -9.25 -5.96 -24.38
N LEU A 22 -7.93 -6.02 -24.62
CA LEU A 22 -6.93 -5.81 -23.56
C LEU A 22 -7.00 -4.41 -22.98
N ILE A 23 -7.26 -3.40 -23.80
CA ILE A 23 -7.41 -2.01 -23.34
C ILE A 23 -8.69 -1.84 -22.53
N LYS A 24 -9.80 -2.48 -22.94
CA LYS A 24 -11.04 -2.49 -22.17
C LYS A 24 -10.85 -3.14 -20.80
N ASP A 25 -10.13 -4.27 -20.75
CA ASP A 25 -9.85 -4.99 -19.51
C ASP A 25 -9.00 -4.17 -18.55
N ILE A 26 -7.94 -3.52 -19.05
CA ILE A 26 -7.09 -2.63 -18.25
C ILE A 26 -7.89 -1.42 -17.74
N LYS A 27 -8.68 -0.79 -18.62
CA LYS A 27 -9.54 0.34 -18.23
C LYS A 27 -10.56 -0.08 -17.15
N ALA A 28 -11.05 -1.32 -17.20
CA ALA A 28 -11.99 -1.84 -16.21
C ALA A 28 -11.39 -1.92 -14.79
N LEU A 29 -10.05 -2.04 -14.65
CA LEU A 29 -9.34 -2.02 -13.35
C LEU A 29 -9.47 -0.70 -12.58
N SER A 30 -10.05 0.34 -13.18
CA SER A 30 -10.49 1.53 -12.44
C SER A 30 -11.61 1.22 -11.43
N LEU A 31 -12.40 0.16 -11.65
CA LEU A 31 -13.47 -0.27 -10.76
C LEU A 31 -13.03 -1.45 -9.89
N LYS A 32 -13.34 -1.38 -8.59
CA LYS A 32 -12.99 -2.42 -7.60
C LYS A 32 -13.45 -3.81 -8.00
N LYS A 33 -14.68 -3.95 -8.50
CA LYS A 33 -15.25 -5.23 -8.94
C LYS A 33 -14.31 -5.99 -9.90
N TYR A 34 -13.76 -5.30 -10.90
CA TYR A 34 -12.89 -5.94 -11.89
C TYR A 34 -11.49 -6.20 -11.34
N ARG A 35 -10.97 -5.34 -10.46
CA ARG A 35 -9.72 -5.61 -9.74
C ARG A 35 -9.81 -6.89 -8.92
N ASP A 36 -10.89 -7.06 -8.16
CA ASP A 36 -11.13 -8.27 -7.35
C ASP A 36 -11.29 -9.51 -8.24
N GLN A 37 -12.13 -9.43 -9.27
CA GLN A 37 -12.37 -10.54 -10.20
C GLN A 37 -11.10 -10.99 -10.94
N GLN A 38 -10.27 -10.03 -11.35
CA GLN A 38 -9.04 -10.33 -12.07
C GLN A 38 -7.86 -10.59 -11.13
N ASN A 39 -7.99 -10.32 -9.83
CA ASN A 39 -6.88 -10.25 -8.87
C ASN A 39 -5.73 -9.37 -9.39
N ALA A 40 -6.05 -8.20 -9.93
CA ALA A 40 -5.09 -7.32 -10.60
C ALA A 40 -5.30 -5.84 -10.25
N PHE A 41 -4.26 -5.03 -10.43
CA PHE A 41 -4.31 -3.58 -10.25
C PHE A 41 -3.27 -2.87 -11.12
N MET A 42 -3.42 -1.55 -11.24
CA MET A 42 -2.60 -0.71 -12.11
C MET A 42 -1.67 0.20 -11.29
N ALA A 43 -0.42 0.34 -11.73
CA ALA A 43 0.54 1.30 -11.21
C ALA A 43 1.18 2.10 -12.36
N GLU A 44 1.28 3.41 -12.18
CA GLU A 44 1.75 4.34 -13.21
C GLU A 44 3.17 4.83 -12.88
N GLY A 45 4.05 4.87 -13.88
CA GLY A 45 5.41 5.39 -13.77
C GLY A 45 6.49 4.32 -13.92
N LEU A 46 7.51 4.62 -14.73
CA LEU A 46 8.60 3.69 -15.05
C LEU A 46 9.36 3.23 -13.81
N LYS A 47 9.70 4.16 -12.91
CA LYS A 47 10.41 3.84 -11.66
C LYS A 47 9.61 2.85 -10.80
N LEU A 48 8.32 3.11 -10.60
CA LEU A 48 7.45 2.24 -9.81
C LEU A 48 7.36 0.82 -10.39
N VAL A 49 7.32 0.70 -11.72
CA VAL A 49 7.32 -0.61 -12.38
C VAL A 49 8.66 -1.34 -12.18
N ILE A 50 9.79 -0.63 -12.26
CA ILE A 50 11.11 -1.20 -11.98
C ILE A 50 11.19 -1.70 -10.54
N ASP A 51 10.85 -0.83 -9.57
CA ASP A 51 10.90 -1.14 -8.14
C ASP A 51 9.98 -2.33 -7.81
N ALA A 52 8.78 -2.39 -8.39
CA ALA A 52 7.87 -3.52 -8.23
C ALA A 52 8.47 -4.85 -8.71
N LEU A 53 9.13 -4.85 -9.88
CA LEU A 53 9.77 -6.04 -10.43
C LEU A 53 10.99 -6.47 -9.59
N ASP A 54 11.75 -5.52 -9.05
CA ASP A 54 12.90 -5.78 -8.17
C ASP A 54 12.45 -6.36 -6.83
N LEU A 55 11.30 -5.93 -6.33
CA LEU A 55 10.61 -6.50 -5.15
C LEU A 55 9.86 -7.81 -5.46
N GLY A 56 9.97 -8.33 -6.68
CA GLY A 56 9.43 -9.64 -7.06
C GLY A 56 7.92 -9.69 -7.28
N TRP A 57 7.27 -8.55 -7.56
CA TRP A 57 5.85 -8.54 -7.91
C TRP A 57 5.62 -9.12 -9.32
N SER A 58 4.55 -9.91 -9.44
CA SER A 58 4.15 -10.51 -10.71
C SER A 58 3.47 -9.49 -11.61
N ILE A 59 4.22 -8.94 -12.57
CA ILE A 59 3.66 -8.14 -13.66
C ILE A 59 2.90 -9.06 -14.63
N ARG A 60 1.70 -8.61 -15.04
CA ARG A 60 0.87 -9.27 -16.05
C ARG A 60 0.97 -8.58 -17.40
N THR A 61 0.90 -7.25 -17.37
CA THR A 61 0.95 -6.43 -18.58
C THR A 61 1.78 -5.18 -18.32
N LEU A 62 2.76 -4.92 -19.18
CA LEU A 62 3.40 -3.62 -19.32
C LEU A 62 2.71 -2.87 -20.46
N VAL A 63 2.37 -1.61 -20.23
CA VAL A 63 1.87 -0.70 -21.26
C VAL A 63 2.81 0.50 -21.31
N PHE A 64 3.29 0.87 -22.50
CA PHE A 64 4.06 2.09 -22.66
C PHE A 64 3.68 2.81 -23.96
N ALA A 65 3.83 4.14 -23.98
CA ALA A 65 3.56 4.93 -25.16
C ALA A 65 4.62 4.72 -26.24
N LYS A 66 4.24 4.76 -27.52
CA LYS A 66 5.16 4.66 -28.67
C LYS A 66 6.40 5.55 -28.56
N ALA A 67 6.26 6.76 -28.02
CA ALA A 67 7.38 7.69 -27.84
C ALA A 67 8.42 7.21 -26.79
N GLY A 68 8.10 6.21 -25.99
CA GLY A 68 9.04 5.54 -25.09
C GLY A 68 9.93 4.50 -25.78
N ARG A 69 9.67 4.17 -27.04
CA ARG A 69 10.48 3.21 -27.82
C ARG A 69 11.92 3.71 -27.96
N GLY A 70 12.88 2.80 -27.79
CA GLY A 70 14.31 3.14 -27.81
C GLY A 70 14.84 3.73 -26.51
N ASN A 71 13.99 3.99 -25.50
CA ASN A 71 14.44 4.28 -24.16
C ASN A 71 14.95 2.99 -23.50
N ALA A 72 16.25 2.91 -23.20
CA ALA A 72 16.88 1.71 -22.68
C ALA A 72 16.23 1.16 -21.39
N ALA A 73 15.72 2.03 -20.52
CA ALA A 73 15.06 1.59 -19.29
C ALA A 73 13.67 0.99 -19.57
N VAL A 74 12.91 1.55 -20.52
CA VAL A 74 11.61 1.00 -20.95
C VAL A 74 11.82 -0.36 -21.62
N GLU A 75 12.76 -0.47 -22.54
CA GLU A 75 13.08 -1.73 -23.24
C GLU A 75 13.53 -2.83 -22.27
N LYS A 76 14.34 -2.48 -21.25
CA LYS A 76 14.75 -3.41 -20.20
C LYS A 76 13.56 -3.94 -19.40
N VAL A 77 12.61 -3.07 -19.05
CA VAL A 77 11.39 -3.47 -18.34
C VAL A 77 10.47 -4.32 -19.23
N ALA A 78 10.35 -4.00 -20.52
CA ALA A 78 9.62 -4.80 -21.49
C ALA A 78 10.20 -6.21 -21.62
N ALA A 79 11.52 -6.34 -21.75
CA ALA A 79 12.21 -7.62 -21.79
C ALA A 79 11.98 -8.44 -20.51
N ARG A 80 12.09 -7.82 -19.33
CA ARG A 80 11.79 -8.47 -18.04
C ARG A 80 10.34 -8.94 -17.95
N THR A 81 9.40 -8.15 -18.48
CA THR A 81 7.97 -8.49 -18.52
C THR A 81 7.72 -9.73 -19.36
N VAL A 82 8.29 -9.78 -20.58
CA VAL A 82 8.18 -10.95 -21.47
C VAL A 82 8.82 -12.20 -20.85
N ALA A 83 10.00 -12.05 -20.23
CA ALA A 83 10.68 -13.15 -19.55
C ALA A 83 9.90 -13.69 -18.34
N ALA A 84 9.06 -12.85 -17.72
CA ALA A 84 8.14 -13.26 -16.66
C ALA A 84 6.81 -13.84 -17.19
N GLY A 85 6.65 -13.99 -18.51
CA GLY A 85 5.41 -14.47 -19.14
C GLY A 85 4.32 -13.40 -19.31
N GLY A 86 4.66 -12.13 -19.05
CA GLY A 86 3.74 -11.00 -19.16
C GLY A 86 3.58 -10.48 -20.60
N THR A 87 2.50 -9.74 -20.84
CA THR A 87 2.24 -9.07 -22.12
C THR A 87 2.84 -7.66 -22.14
N VAL A 88 3.39 -7.24 -23.27
CA VAL A 88 3.87 -5.88 -23.48
C VAL A 88 3.02 -5.21 -24.55
N LEU A 89 2.43 -4.06 -24.23
CA LEU A 89 1.59 -3.28 -25.12
C LEU A 89 2.26 -1.94 -25.42
N GLU A 90 2.61 -1.74 -26.68
CA GLU A 90 3.01 -0.42 -27.20
C GLU A 90 1.75 0.31 -27.66
N VAL A 91 1.44 1.46 -27.07
CA VAL A 91 0.16 2.16 -27.28
C VAL A 91 0.31 3.63 -27.66
N SER A 92 -0.76 4.25 -28.16
CA SER A 92 -0.80 5.70 -28.35
C SER A 92 -1.02 6.43 -27.02
N GLU A 93 -0.63 7.71 -26.96
CA GLU A 93 -0.89 8.56 -25.79
C GLU A 93 -2.38 8.66 -25.45
N LYS A 94 -3.25 8.71 -26.46
CA LYS A 94 -4.71 8.66 -26.30
C LYS A 94 -5.19 7.41 -25.55
N VAL A 95 -4.53 6.27 -25.76
CA VAL A 95 -4.85 5.03 -25.01
C VAL A 95 -4.39 5.15 -23.57
N LEU A 96 -3.20 5.71 -23.31
CA LEU A 96 -2.71 5.96 -21.94
C LEU A 96 -3.66 6.88 -21.16
N VAL A 97 -4.04 8.02 -21.72
CA VAL A 97 -5.03 8.95 -21.12
C VAL A 97 -6.32 8.21 -20.73
N ALA A 98 -6.81 7.35 -21.63
CA ALA A 98 -8.06 6.63 -21.41
C ALA A 98 -7.99 5.56 -20.30
N ILE A 99 -6.84 4.88 -20.15
CA ILE A 99 -6.67 3.85 -19.09
C ILE A 99 -6.33 4.47 -17.73
N THR A 100 -5.52 5.54 -17.70
CA THR A 100 -5.09 6.21 -16.45
C THR A 100 -6.10 7.23 -15.94
N ARG A 101 -7.03 7.68 -16.81
CA ARG A 101 -7.99 8.75 -16.55
C ARG A 101 -7.30 10.06 -16.13
N ARG A 102 -6.17 10.37 -16.76
CA ARG A 102 -5.43 11.62 -16.58
C ARG A 102 -5.11 12.26 -17.93
N ASP A 103 -5.25 13.58 -17.99
CA ASP A 103 -4.90 14.36 -19.19
C ASP A 103 -3.40 14.30 -19.49
N ASN A 104 -2.57 14.24 -18.44
CA ASN A 104 -1.11 14.10 -18.53
C ASN A 104 -0.66 12.75 -17.93
N PRO A 105 -0.82 11.63 -18.65
CA PRO A 105 -0.48 10.31 -18.14
C PRO A 105 1.04 10.11 -18.04
N GLN A 106 1.47 9.22 -17.15
CA GLN A 106 2.84 8.72 -17.20
C GLN A 106 3.03 7.83 -18.43
N MET A 107 4.24 7.84 -19.00
CA MET A 107 4.54 7.11 -20.24
C MET A 107 4.52 5.59 -20.11
N VAL A 108 4.55 5.07 -18.88
CA VAL A 108 4.64 3.65 -18.56
C VAL A 108 3.61 3.31 -17.49
N VAL A 109 2.91 2.20 -17.70
CA VAL A 109 1.91 1.66 -16.78
C VAL A 109 2.15 0.15 -16.65
N GLY A 110 2.19 -0.35 -15.43
CA GLY A 110 2.22 -1.78 -15.14
C GLY A 110 0.89 -2.26 -14.57
N VAL A 111 0.45 -3.43 -15.01
CA VAL A 111 -0.66 -4.18 -14.41
C VAL A 111 -0.07 -5.35 -13.66
N PHE A 112 -0.29 -5.38 -12.35
CA PHE A 112 0.28 -6.37 -11.44
C PHE A 112 -0.80 -7.23 -10.82
N SER A 113 -0.44 -8.44 -10.39
CA SER A 113 -1.31 -9.25 -9.54
C SER A 113 -1.40 -8.65 -8.14
N GLN A 114 -2.60 -8.60 -7.56
CA GLN A 114 -2.73 -8.19 -6.16
C GLN A 114 -2.12 -9.25 -5.24
N LYS A 115 -1.60 -8.78 -4.10
CA LYS A 115 -1.01 -9.61 -3.06
C LYS A 115 -1.42 -9.08 -1.70
N PHE A 116 -1.96 -9.95 -0.86
CA PHE A 116 -2.21 -9.67 0.54
C PHE A 116 -1.38 -10.63 1.40
N LEU A 117 -0.88 -10.14 2.54
CA LEU A 117 -0.32 -10.99 3.58
C LEU A 117 -1.49 -11.53 4.42
N PRO A 118 -1.69 -12.86 4.53
CA PRO A 118 -2.72 -13.40 5.40
C PRO A 118 -2.47 -13.01 6.86
N LEU A 119 -3.53 -12.63 7.58
CA LEU A 119 -3.43 -12.18 8.99
C LEU A 119 -2.72 -13.22 9.88
N LYS A 120 -3.03 -14.50 9.66
CA LYS A 120 -2.43 -15.63 10.38
C LYS A 120 -0.93 -15.82 10.14
N ASP A 121 -0.36 -15.17 9.12
CA ASP A 121 1.06 -15.30 8.75
C ASP A 121 1.90 -14.14 9.32
N ILE A 122 1.26 -13.15 9.97
CA ILE A 122 1.99 -12.10 10.68
C ILE A 122 2.73 -12.73 11.87
N ARG A 123 4.05 -12.52 11.92
CA ARG A 123 4.95 -12.93 13.00
C ARG A 123 5.69 -11.69 13.48
N ALA A 124 5.12 -10.99 14.45
CA ALA A 124 5.72 -9.77 14.98
C ALA A 124 6.93 -10.11 15.85
N GLN A 125 8.05 -9.43 15.60
CA GLN A 125 9.31 -9.55 16.33
C GLN A 125 9.60 -8.29 17.13
N ASP A 126 10.54 -8.35 18.06
CA ASP A 126 10.93 -7.20 18.87
C ASP A 126 11.38 -6.02 17.99
N GLY A 127 10.88 -4.82 18.29
CA GLY A 127 11.14 -3.60 17.52
C GLY A 127 10.31 -3.46 16.25
N ASP A 128 9.49 -4.45 15.88
CA ASP A 128 8.54 -4.33 14.78
C ASP A 128 7.42 -3.36 15.13
N VAL A 129 6.96 -2.62 14.13
CA VAL A 129 5.77 -1.78 14.23
C VAL A 129 4.79 -2.17 13.14
N TRP A 130 3.54 -2.40 13.51
CA TRP A 130 2.42 -2.67 12.61
C TRP A 130 1.35 -1.60 12.80
N VAL A 131 0.60 -1.30 11.74
CA VAL A 131 -0.51 -0.34 11.81
C VAL A 131 -1.82 -1.03 11.45
N ALA A 132 -2.80 -1.01 12.35
CA ALA A 132 -4.17 -1.40 12.07
C ALA A 132 -5.02 -0.15 11.77
N LEU A 133 -5.74 -0.15 10.65
CA LEU A 133 -6.65 0.91 10.25
C LEU A 133 -8.08 0.38 10.24
N ASP A 134 -8.91 0.87 11.15
CA ASP A 134 -10.33 0.55 11.22
C ASP A 134 -11.13 1.38 10.21
N ARG A 135 -11.80 0.71 9.28
CA ARG A 135 -12.79 1.31 8.35
C ARG A 135 -12.31 2.62 7.69
N VAL A 136 -11.03 2.73 7.36
CA VAL A 136 -10.47 3.89 6.64
C VAL A 136 -11.18 4.06 5.30
N ARG A 137 -11.67 5.27 4.99
CA ARG A 137 -12.51 5.52 3.80
C ARG A 137 -11.80 6.31 2.72
N ASP A 138 -10.89 7.19 3.08
CA ASP A 138 -10.22 8.03 2.10
C ASP A 138 -8.99 7.32 1.47
N PRO A 139 -8.94 7.14 0.14
CA PRO A 139 -7.79 6.49 -0.53
C PRO A 139 -6.51 7.31 -0.42
N GLY A 140 -6.60 8.64 -0.32
CA GLY A 140 -5.45 9.52 -0.13
C GLY A 140 -4.79 9.30 1.23
N ASN A 141 -5.59 9.22 2.30
CA ASN A 141 -5.16 8.90 3.65
C ASN A 141 -4.53 7.51 3.69
N LEU A 142 -5.21 6.48 3.15
CA LEU A 142 -4.67 5.12 3.12
C LEU A 142 -3.30 5.09 2.42
N GLY A 143 -3.19 5.71 1.24
CA GLY A 143 -1.94 5.69 0.50
C GLY A 143 -0.82 6.46 1.20
N THR A 144 -1.14 7.58 1.84
CA THR A 144 -0.18 8.37 2.64
C THR A 144 0.27 7.59 3.88
N VAL A 145 -0.62 6.86 4.55
CA VAL A 145 -0.25 5.99 5.67
C VAL A 145 0.67 4.87 5.20
N ILE A 146 0.37 4.19 4.09
CA ILE A 146 1.24 3.14 3.52
C ILE A 146 2.65 3.71 3.26
N ARG A 147 2.72 4.89 2.63
CA ARG A 147 4.00 5.57 2.38
C ARG A 147 4.75 5.91 3.67
N THR A 148 4.03 6.28 4.72
CA THR A 148 4.63 6.63 6.01
C THR A 148 5.12 5.39 6.76
N VAL A 149 4.37 4.29 6.68
CA VAL A 149 4.77 2.97 7.21
C VAL A 149 6.10 2.51 6.59
N ASP A 150 6.23 2.64 5.26
CA ASP A 150 7.48 2.38 4.55
C ASP A 150 8.62 3.28 5.08
N ALA A 151 8.38 4.59 5.12
CA ALA A 151 9.40 5.58 5.49
C ALA A 151 9.98 5.38 6.92
N VAL A 152 9.16 4.93 7.88
CA VAL A 152 9.63 4.67 9.26
C VAL A 152 10.18 3.24 9.45
N GLY A 153 10.12 2.40 8.42
CA GLY A 153 10.53 0.99 8.46
C GLY A 153 9.58 0.11 9.28
N ALA A 154 8.29 0.46 9.33
CA ALA A 154 7.25 -0.39 9.91
C ALA A 154 6.94 -1.58 8.99
N LYS A 155 6.42 -2.67 9.55
CA LYS A 155 6.38 -3.98 8.90
C LYS A 155 5.16 -4.25 8.05
N GLY A 156 4.12 -3.43 8.16
CA GLY A 156 2.92 -3.60 7.35
C GLY A 156 1.70 -2.90 7.92
N ILE A 157 0.62 -2.98 7.14
CA ILE A 157 -0.69 -2.46 7.49
C ILE A 157 -1.74 -3.58 7.55
N ILE A 158 -2.67 -3.47 8.50
CA ILE A 158 -3.82 -4.35 8.67
C ILE A 158 -5.09 -3.51 8.48
N LEU A 159 -5.83 -3.78 7.42
CA LEU A 159 -7.11 -3.15 7.12
C LEU A 159 -8.22 -3.93 7.81
N VAL A 160 -8.90 -3.28 8.76
CA VAL A 160 -9.94 -3.92 9.59
C VAL A 160 -11.32 -3.45 9.15
N GLY A 161 -12.18 -4.41 8.81
CA GLY A 161 -13.54 -4.17 8.33
C GLY A 161 -13.59 -3.66 6.88
N GLU A 162 -14.66 -2.94 6.57
CA GLU A 162 -14.90 -2.39 5.22
C GLU A 162 -14.11 -1.10 5.00
N THR A 163 -12.90 -1.24 4.46
CA THR A 163 -12.01 -0.13 4.13
C THR A 163 -12.08 0.25 2.65
N THR A 164 -11.54 1.42 2.31
CA THR A 164 -11.16 1.73 0.94
C THR A 164 -10.12 0.73 0.41
N ASP A 165 -10.06 0.62 -0.91
CA ASP A 165 -9.24 -0.40 -1.58
C ASP A 165 -7.77 0.05 -1.66
N PRO A 166 -6.81 -0.71 -1.08
CA PRO A 166 -5.39 -0.39 -1.16
C PRO A 166 -4.85 -0.42 -2.59
N PHE A 167 -5.53 -1.12 -3.50
CA PHE A 167 -5.13 -1.28 -4.89
C PHE A 167 -5.96 -0.43 -5.87
N SER A 168 -6.73 0.54 -5.38
CA SER A 168 -7.32 1.57 -6.24
C SER A 168 -6.22 2.44 -6.87
N VAL A 169 -6.53 3.04 -8.02
CA VAL A 169 -5.59 3.92 -8.73
C VAL A 169 -5.20 5.10 -7.84
N GLU A 170 -6.16 5.64 -7.09
CA GLU A 170 -5.98 6.76 -6.18
C GLU A 170 -5.06 6.39 -5.01
N THR A 171 -5.29 5.25 -4.36
CA THR A 171 -4.45 4.79 -3.24
C THR A 171 -3.03 4.48 -3.70
N VAL A 172 -2.88 3.70 -4.79
CA VAL A 172 -1.57 3.32 -5.36
C VAL A 172 -0.76 4.56 -5.68
N ARG A 173 -1.39 5.56 -6.31
CA ARG A 173 -0.74 6.84 -6.63
C ARG A 173 -0.29 7.59 -5.37
N ALA A 174 -1.13 7.64 -4.33
CA ALA A 174 -0.77 8.28 -3.06
C ALA A 174 0.38 7.56 -2.33
N THR A 175 0.57 6.24 -2.55
CA THR A 175 1.71 5.50 -1.95
C THR A 175 3.06 5.90 -2.52
N MET A 176 3.11 6.50 -3.73
CA MET A 176 4.35 6.79 -4.45
C MET A 176 5.28 5.56 -4.61
N GLY A 177 4.70 4.35 -4.69
CA GLY A 177 5.44 3.09 -4.88
C GLY A 177 5.54 2.22 -3.63
N SER A 178 5.33 2.77 -2.44
CA SER A 178 5.41 2.03 -1.17
C SER A 178 4.43 0.86 -1.06
N ILE A 179 3.36 0.82 -1.87
CA ILE A 179 2.45 -0.34 -1.97
C ILE A 179 3.18 -1.64 -2.34
N PHE A 180 4.31 -1.55 -3.03
CA PHE A 180 5.11 -2.72 -3.41
C PHE A 180 6.04 -3.20 -2.29
N ALA A 181 6.41 -2.33 -1.36
CA ALA A 181 7.33 -2.62 -0.27
C ALA A 181 6.61 -3.00 1.04
N VAL A 182 5.43 -2.43 1.28
CA VAL A 182 4.68 -2.59 2.53
C VAL A 182 3.64 -3.72 2.41
N PRO A 183 3.76 -4.79 3.21
CA PRO A 183 2.73 -5.81 3.29
C PRO A 183 1.37 -5.25 3.72
N VAL A 184 0.32 -5.66 3.02
CA VAL A 184 -1.07 -5.29 3.34
C VAL A 184 -1.86 -6.54 3.71
N THR A 185 -2.54 -6.48 4.84
CA THR A 185 -3.46 -7.52 5.33
C THR A 185 -4.88 -6.98 5.36
N LYS A 186 -5.88 -7.83 5.12
CA LYS A 186 -7.29 -7.54 5.35
C LYS A 186 -7.85 -8.49 6.40
N ALA A 187 -8.71 -7.99 7.28
CA ALA A 187 -9.36 -8.77 8.33
C ALA A 187 -10.76 -8.22 8.61
N THR A 188 -11.72 -9.10 8.94
CA THR A 188 -12.95 -8.64 9.60
C THR A 188 -12.63 -8.21 11.04
N PRO A 189 -13.46 -7.37 11.68
CA PRO A 189 -13.26 -7.01 13.08
C PRO A 189 -13.12 -8.22 14.00
N GLU A 190 -13.92 -9.27 13.78
CA GLU A 190 -13.92 -10.49 14.59
C GLU A 190 -12.61 -11.27 14.42
N ALA A 191 -12.15 -11.45 13.18
CA ALA A 191 -10.89 -12.12 12.88
C ALA A 191 -9.69 -11.34 13.43
N PHE A 192 -9.73 -10.01 13.33
CA PHE A 192 -8.70 -9.14 13.89
C PHE A 192 -8.66 -9.24 15.43
N LEU A 193 -9.80 -9.16 16.10
CA LEU A 193 -9.91 -9.29 17.56
C LEU A 193 -9.44 -10.67 18.04
N ALA A 194 -9.75 -11.74 17.29
CA ALA A 194 -9.24 -13.07 17.59
C ALA A 194 -7.71 -13.16 17.47
N TRP A 195 -7.14 -12.60 16.39
CA TRP A 195 -5.69 -12.55 16.17
C TRP A 195 -4.98 -11.65 17.20
N ARG A 196 -5.59 -10.52 17.58
CA ARG A 196 -5.05 -9.58 18.57
C ARG A 196 -4.73 -10.26 19.90
N LYS A 197 -5.50 -11.27 20.31
CA LYS A 197 -5.26 -12.04 21.56
C LYS A 197 -3.93 -12.77 21.58
N SER A 198 -3.34 -13.08 20.43
CA SER A 198 -2.03 -13.72 20.33
C SER A 198 -0.90 -12.76 19.96
N PHE A 199 -1.18 -11.47 19.81
CA PHE A 199 -0.13 -10.47 19.55
C PHE A 199 0.71 -10.26 20.82
N PRO A 200 2.04 -10.46 20.77
CA PRO A 200 2.88 -10.53 21.97
C PRO A 200 3.30 -9.16 22.51
N GLY A 201 3.00 -8.08 21.79
CA GLY A 201 3.49 -6.74 22.07
C GLY A 201 2.42 -5.75 22.50
N LEU A 202 2.84 -4.49 22.59
CA LEU A 202 1.98 -3.37 22.97
C LEU A 202 1.00 -3.04 21.84
N VAL A 203 -0.28 -2.94 22.18
CA VAL A 203 -1.31 -2.45 21.25
C VAL A 203 -1.82 -1.11 21.74
N ALA A 204 -1.56 -0.09 20.93
CA ALA A 204 -1.87 1.28 21.25
C ALA A 204 -2.91 1.83 20.27
N GLY A 205 -4.07 2.25 20.77
CA GLY A 205 -5.14 2.83 19.97
C GLY A 205 -5.20 4.34 20.12
N THR A 206 -5.41 5.10 19.05
CA THR A 206 -5.69 6.54 19.19
C THR A 206 -7.17 6.77 19.46
N HIS A 207 -7.50 7.41 20.58
CA HIS A 207 -8.89 7.65 20.98
C HIS A 207 -9.00 8.96 21.79
N LEU A 208 -10.15 9.65 21.71
CA LEU A 208 -10.34 10.94 22.40
C LEU A 208 -10.60 10.79 23.91
N LYS A 209 -11.36 9.76 24.31
CA LYS A 209 -11.72 9.47 25.70
C LYS A 209 -10.77 8.48 26.33
N GLY A 210 -10.48 8.65 27.63
CA GLY A 210 -9.69 7.70 28.43
C GLY A 210 -8.23 7.56 28.01
N ALA A 211 -7.73 8.50 27.19
CA ALA A 211 -6.42 8.41 26.59
C ALA A 211 -5.36 9.21 27.35
N VAL A 212 -4.15 8.67 27.36
CA VAL A 212 -2.96 9.35 27.89
C VAL A 212 -2.23 10.10 26.78
N ASP A 213 -1.33 11.00 27.15
CA ASP A 213 -0.45 11.67 26.18
C ASP A 213 0.40 10.63 25.45
N TYR A 214 0.42 10.66 24.11
CA TYR A 214 1.17 9.70 23.30
C TYR A 214 2.67 9.65 23.64
N ARG A 215 3.25 10.76 24.14
CA ARG A 215 4.66 10.89 24.50
C ARG A 215 5.01 10.24 25.84
N SER A 216 4.01 9.87 26.63
CA SER A 216 4.21 9.28 27.96
C SER A 216 4.41 7.76 27.92
N VAL A 217 4.26 7.14 26.76
CA VAL A 217 4.33 5.68 26.60
C VAL A 217 5.71 5.25 26.13
N ASP A 218 6.25 4.24 26.80
CA ASP A 218 7.49 3.58 26.39
C ASP A 218 7.21 2.54 25.30
N PHE A 219 7.63 2.86 24.07
CA PHE A 219 7.51 1.98 22.90
C PHE A 219 8.75 1.11 22.65
N SER A 220 9.75 1.14 23.53
CA SER A 220 11.03 0.46 23.31
C SER A 220 10.99 -1.07 23.50
N LYS A 221 9.91 -1.60 24.07
CA LYS A 221 9.79 -3.01 24.45
C LYS A 221 8.87 -3.77 23.50
N GLY A 222 9.39 -4.86 22.94
CA GLY A 222 8.62 -5.78 22.10
C GLY A 222 8.14 -5.15 20.79
N PRO A 223 7.26 -5.84 20.04
CA PRO A 223 6.57 -5.26 18.90
C PRO A 223 5.47 -4.28 19.34
N VAL A 224 5.13 -3.34 18.46
CA VAL A 224 4.02 -2.39 18.66
C VAL A 224 3.00 -2.54 17.53
N LEU A 225 1.72 -2.58 17.90
CA LEU A 225 0.59 -2.44 16.98
C LEU A 225 -0.11 -1.11 17.26
N LEU A 226 0.01 -0.17 16.33
CA LEU A 226 -0.70 1.10 16.37
C LEU A 226 -2.06 0.94 15.70
N MET A 227 -3.14 1.21 16.43
CA MET A 227 -4.51 1.14 15.92
C MET A 227 -5.09 2.55 15.72
N MET A 228 -5.54 2.82 14.50
CA MET A 228 -6.13 4.10 14.12
C MET A 228 -7.59 3.89 13.72
N GLY A 229 -8.46 4.77 14.21
CA GLY A 229 -9.90 4.71 13.94
C GLY A 229 -10.30 5.33 12.61
N ASN A 230 -11.56 5.12 12.25
CA ASN A 230 -12.20 5.80 11.13
C ASN A 230 -12.13 7.34 11.30
N GLU A 231 -12.01 8.06 10.19
CA GLU A 231 -11.81 9.52 10.17
C GLU A 231 -12.91 10.32 10.87
N GLN A 232 -14.13 9.81 10.89
CA GLN A 232 -15.30 10.50 11.48
C GLN A 232 -15.73 9.84 12.79
N GLN A 233 -15.71 8.52 12.85
CA GLN A 233 -16.28 7.76 13.97
C GLN A 233 -15.24 7.35 15.01
N GLY A 234 -13.95 7.43 14.69
CA GLY A 234 -12.89 6.88 15.54
C GLY A 234 -12.98 5.36 15.64
N LEU A 235 -12.35 4.81 16.68
CA LEU A 235 -12.42 3.38 16.98
C LEU A 235 -13.77 3.02 17.62
N PRO A 236 -14.41 1.91 17.21
CA PRO A 236 -15.53 1.36 17.96
C PRO A 236 -15.05 0.84 19.31
N GLU A 237 -15.96 0.78 20.27
CA GLU A 237 -15.66 0.40 21.66
C GLU A 237 -14.94 -0.95 21.76
N SER A 238 -15.41 -1.96 21.01
CA SER A 238 -14.77 -3.29 20.98
C SER A 238 -13.30 -3.29 20.54
N LEU A 239 -12.92 -2.39 19.63
CA LEU A 239 -11.52 -2.24 19.22
C LEU A 239 -10.72 -1.40 20.22
N ALA A 240 -11.32 -0.34 20.77
CA ALA A 240 -10.70 0.49 21.79
C ALA A 240 -10.39 -0.32 23.07
N GLU A 241 -11.31 -1.17 23.52
CA GLU A 241 -11.15 -2.08 24.68
C GLU A 241 -10.07 -3.15 24.45
N SER A 242 -9.75 -3.48 23.20
CA SER A 242 -8.69 -4.43 22.86
C SER A 242 -7.27 -3.82 22.89
N CYS A 243 -7.17 -2.50 23.05
CA CYS A 243 -5.90 -1.79 23.17
C CYS A 243 -5.40 -1.84 24.61
N ASP A 244 -4.10 -2.05 24.80
CA ASP A 244 -3.48 -1.98 26.12
C ASP A 244 -3.37 -0.52 26.60
N ARG A 245 -3.24 0.41 25.64
CA ARG A 245 -3.18 1.86 25.90
C ARG A 245 -3.99 2.62 24.86
N LEU A 246 -4.79 3.57 25.34
CA LEU A 246 -5.41 4.59 24.49
C LEU A 246 -4.58 5.87 24.54
N LEU A 247 -4.28 6.42 23.37
CA LEU A 247 -3.35 7.53 23.18
C LEU A 247 -4.05 8.74 22.56
N ARG A 248 -3.61 9.93 22.97
CA ARG A 248 -4.06 11.20 22.44
C ARG A 248 -2.87 12.08 22.10
N ILE A 249 -2.94 12.69 20.93
CA ILE A 249 -2.05 13.79 20.54
C ILE A 249 -2.66 15.08 21.10
N PRO A 250 -1.98 15.79 22.03
CA PRO A 250 -2.48 17.06 22.54
C PRO A 250 -2.65 18.09 21.42
N GLN A 251 -3.75 18.85 21.47
CA GLN A 251 -4.08 19.89 20.50
C GLN A 251 -4.46 21.16 21.26
N SER A 252 -3.93 22.30 20.86
CA SER A 252 -4.18 23.61 21.51
C SER A 252 -5.20 24.47 20.75
N GLY A 253 -5.61 24.04 19.56
CA GLY A 253 -6.52 24.79 18.68
C GLY A 253 -7.99 24.38 18.84
N ARG A 254 -8.82 24.92 17.94
CA ARG A 254 -10.26 24.61 17.86
C ARG A 254 -10.60 23.35 17.06
N ALA A 255 -9.60 22.73 16.42
CA ALA A 255 -9.83 21.52 15.65
C ALA A 255 -10.16 20.36 16.59
N ASP A 256 -11.21 19.60 16.27
CA ASP A 256 -11.63 18.45 17.07
C ASP A 256 -10.67 17.26 16.90
N SER A 257 -10.05 17.14 15.72
CA SER A 257 -9.15 16.05 15.37
C SER A 257 -8.15 16.44 14.29
N LEU A 258 -7.07 15.66 14.19
CA LEU A 258 -6.12 15.71 13.09
C LEU A 258 -6.56 14.79 11.95
N ASN A 259 -6.14 15.11 10.73
CA ASN A 259 -6.25 14.18 9.61
C ASN A 259 -5.59 12.82 9.97
N LEU A 260 -6.24 11.72 9.58
CA LEU A 260 -5.81 10.35 9.89
C LEU A 260 -4.35 10.07 9.52
N ALA A 261 -3.92 10.45 8.31
CA ALA A 261 -2.55 10.21 7.86
C ALA A 261 -1.55 11.04 8.65
N VAL A 262 -1.88 12.29 8.99
CA VAL A 262 -1.04 13.16 9.83
C VAL A 262 -0.90 12.58 11.23
N ALA A 263 -2.00 12.19 11.87
CA ALA A 263 -1.98 11.59 13.20
C ALA A 263 -1.17 10.29 13.20
N THR A 264 -1.39 9.42 12.20
CA THR A 264 -0.63 8.17 12.05
C THR A 264 0.87 8.45 11.89
N GLY A 265 1.24 9.46 11.11
CA GLY A 265 2.65 9.85 10.95
C GLY A 265 3.29 10.31 12.26
N ILE A 266 2.63 11.21 13.01
CA ILE A 266 3.12 11.67 14.32
C ILE A 266 3.35 10.47 15.25
N MET A 267 2.37 9.58 15.34
CA MET A 267 2.46 8.38 16.17
C MET A 267 3.61 7.46 15.74
N LEU A 268 3.74 7.19 14.44
CA LEU A 268 4.78 6.31 13.91
C LEU A 268 6.20 6.86 14.14
N PHE A 269 6.40 8.16 13.92
CA PHE A 269 7.70 8.79 14.18
C PHE A 269 8.05 8.81 15.67
N GLU A 270 7.08 8.93 16.57
CA GLU A 270 7.34 8.80 18.01
C GLU A 270 7.66 7.35 18.41
N ILE A 271 6.86 6.38 17.97
CA ILE A 271 7.10 4.95 18.23
C ILE A 271 8.50 4.55 17.74
N ARG A 272 8.91 5.05 16.56
CA ARG A 272 10.20 4.74 15.94
C ARG A 272 11.31 5.73 16.29
N ARG A 273 11.06 6.70 17.18
CA ARG A 273 11.99 7.79 17.50
C ARG A 273 13.38 7.32 17.91
N GLY A 274 13.45 6.29 18.76
CA GLY A 274 14.73 5.74 19.21
C GLY A 274 15.48 4.93 18.13
N ALA A 275 14.75 4.38 17.16
CA ALA A 275 15.28 3.54 16.08
C ALA A 275 15.72 4.35 14.85
N LEU A 276 15.11 5.52 14.62
CA LEU A 276 15.42 6.38 13.49
C LEU A 276 16.52 7.38 13.88
N LYS A 277 17.74 7.14 13.38
CA LYS A 277 18.88 8.04 13.54
C LYS A 277 19.39 8.47 12.17
N LEU A 278 19.75 9.74 12.02
CA LEU A 278 20.51 10.16 10.85
C LEU A 278 21.88 9.50 10.90
N ALA A 279 22.37 9.02 9.76
CA ALA A 279 23.77 8.65 9.65
C ALA A 279 24.62 9.90 9.95
N PRO A 280 25.76 9.78 10.65
CA PRO A 280 26.71 10.88 10.77
C PRO A 280 27.08 11.36 9.37
N GLU A 281 27.12 12.68 9.14
CA GLU A 281 27.56 13.24 7.86
C GLU A 281 28.98 12.73 7.55
N GLY A 282 29.17 12.08 6.39
CA GLY A 282 30.47 11.62 5.90
C GLY A 282 30.78 10.12 6.06
N ALA A 283 29.80 9.27 6.35
CA ALA A 283 29.91 7.81 6.24
C ALA A 283 29.48 7.29 4.85
#